data_AF-A0AAD5D5A9-F1
#
_entry.id   AF-A0AAD5D5A9-F1
#
_cell.length_a   1.000
_cell.length_b   1.000
_cell.length_c   1.000
_cell.angle_alpha   90.00
_cell.angle_beta   90.00
_cell.angle_gamma   90.00
#
_symmetry.space_group_name_H-M   'P 1'
#
loop_
_entity.id
_entity.type
_entity.pdbx_description
1 polymer ?
#
loop_
_entity_poly.entity_id
_entity_poly.type
_entity_poly.pdbx_seq_one_letter_code
_entity_poly.pdbx_strand_id
1 'polypeptide(L)'
;MELKLLEALEIYPPVKLKGIHRHFVLYGLTEYMRRSFNRQFTASDVLQMLDRFYNLEMLKADDEESKILNQVEEFSLPPSYFTKEEF
;
A
#
# COMPACT_ATOMS: atom_id res chain seq x y z
N MET A 1 -13.26 -3.48 -18.19
CA MET A 1 -12.21 -3.04 -17.23
C MET A 1 -12.40 -3.69 -15.86
N GLU A 2 -13.62 -3.73 -15.35
CA GLU A 2 -13.94 -4.26 -14.02
C GLU A 2 -13.61 -5.74 -13.82
N LEU A 3 -13.90 -6.60 -14.82
CA LEU A 3 -13.51 -8.02 -14.80
C LEU A 3 -11.99 -8.23 -14.58
N LYS A 4 -11.15 -7.41 -15.22
CA LYS A 4 -9.69 -7.49 -15.06
C LYS A 4 -9.23 -7.02 -13.68
N LEU A 5 -9.92 -6.04 -13.11
CA LEU A 5 -9.67 -5.63 -11.73
C LEU A 5 -10.02 -6.76 -10.76
N LEU A 6 -11.16 -7.43 -10.96
CA LEU A 6 -11.56 -8.58 -10.13
C LEU A 6 -10.56 -9.73 -10.21
N GLU A 7 -10.05 -10.05 -11.41
CA GLU A 7 -8.98 -11.05 -11.60
C GLU A 7 -7.71 -10.66 -10.81
N ALA A 8 -7.33 -9.37 -10.84
CA ALA A 8 -6.18 -8.87 -10.09
C ALA A 8 -6.35 -9.01 -8.57
N LEU A 9 -7.59 -9.00 -8.05
CA LEU A 9 -7.87 -9.15 -6.63
C LEU A 9 -7.62 -10.57 -6.10
N GLU A 10 -7.47 -11.58 -6.96
CA GLU A 10 -6.99 -12.91 -6.55
C GLU A 10 -5.52 -12.88 -6.10
N ILE A 11 -4.73 -11.98 -6.69
CA ILE A 11 -3.31 -11.77 -6.38
C ILE A 11 -3.15 -10.70 -5.29
N TYR A 12 -3.96 -9.65 -5.37
CA TYR A 12 -3.90 -8.46 -4.52
C TYR A 12 -5.17 -8.34 -3.67
N PRO A 13 -5.26 -9.10 -2.56
CA PRO A 13 -6.51 -9.26 -1.84
C PRO A 13 -6.99 -7.94 -1.19
N PRO A 14 -8.29 -7.58 -1.31
CA PRO A 14 -8.84 -6.32 -0.81
C PRO A 14 -8.61 -6.06 0.68
N VAL A 15 -8.53 -7.12 1.50
CA VAL A 15 -8.30 -6.99 2.96
C VAL A 15 -6.97 -6.30 3.27
N LYS A 16 -6.00 -6.37 2.36
CA LYS A 16 -4.69 -5.71 2.48
C LYS A 16 -4.68 -4.26 1.99
N LEU A 17 -5.82 -3.73 1.53
CA LEU A 17 -5.99 -2.30 1.29
C LEU A 17 -6.10 -1.49 2.58
N LYS A 18 -6.21 -2.15 3.73
CA LYS A 18 -6.05 -1.51 5.04
C LYS A 18 -4.57 -1.45 5.40
N GLY A 19 -4.17 -0.28 5.86
CA GLY A 19 -2.88 -0.08 6.49
C GLY A 19 -1.64 -0.02 5.61
N ILE A 20 -0.49 -0.43 6.14
CA ILE A 20 0.84 -0.27 5.54
C ILE A 20 0.95 -1.06 4.22
N HIS A 21 0.19 -2.14 4.10
CA HIS A 21 0.13 -2.94 2.89
C HIS A 21 -0.63 -2.26 1.75
N ARG A 22 -1.45 -1.24 2.05
CA ARG A 22 -2.26 -0.51 1.06
C ARG A 22 -1.42 0.00 -0.09
N HIS A 23 -0.23 0.54 0.20
CA HIS A 23 0.64 1.09 -0.83
C HIS A 23 1.07 0.02 -1.84
N PHE A 24 1.51 -1.15 -1.36
CA PHE A 24 1.96 -2.25 -2.22
C PHE A 24 0.82 -2.85 -3.03
N VAL A 25 -0.34 -3.05 -2.40
CA VAL A 25 -1.54 -3.59 -3.06
C VAL A 25 -2.02 -2.63 -4.15
N LEU A 26 -2.11 -1.34 -3.83
CA LEU A 26 -2.57 -0.33 -4.79
C LEU A 26 -1.59 -0.16 -5.96
N TYR A 27 -0.29 -0.19 -5.69
CA TYR A 27 0.73 -0.17 -6.74
C TYR A 27 0.62 -1.40 -7.65
N GLY A 28 0.51 -2.60 -7.06
CA GLY A 28 0.37 -3.86 -7.80
C GLY A 28 -0.87 -3.90 -8.69
N LEU A 29 -2.01 -3.45 -8.16
CA LEU A 29 -3.25 -3.29 -8.93
C LEU A 29 -3.08 -2.30 -10.08
N THR A 30 -2.45 -1.14 -9.82
CA THR A 30 -2.21 -0.11 -10.84
C THR A 30 -1.31 -0.63 -11.97
N GLU A 31 -0.21 -1.31 -11.64
CA GLU A 31 0.68 -1.93 -12.63
C GLU A 31 -0.02 -3.05 -13.42
N TYR A 32 -0.80 -3.90 -12.75
CA TYR A 32 -1.55 -4.96 -13.42
C TYR A 32 -2.54 -4.38 -14.44
N MET A 33 -3.26 -3.33 -14.05
CA MET A 33 -4.20 -2.63 -14.93
C MET A 33 -3.47 -1.96 -16.10
N ARG A 34 -2.33 -1.30 -15.84
CA ARG A 34 -1.52 -0.65 -16.88
C ARG A 34 -1.07 -1.65 -17.94
N ARG A 35 -0.57 -2.82 -17.52
CA ARG A 35 -0.11 -3.89 -18.42
C ARG A 35 -1.26 -4.55 -19.18
N SER A 36 -2.38 -4.81 -18.50
CA SER A 36 -3.52 -5.52 -19.10
C SER A 36 -4.22 -4.71 -20.20
N PHE A 37 -4.25 -3.38 -20.08
CA PHE A 37 -4.95 -2.50 -21.04
C PHE A 37 -4.01 -1.68 -21.91
N ASN A 38 -2.69 -1.79 -21.71
CA ASN A 38 -1.68 -0.99 -22.39
C ASN A 38 -1.98 0.53 -22.35
N ARG A 39 -2.48 1.00 -21.20
CA ARG A 39 -2.91 2.39 -20.94
C ARG A 39 -2.41 2.83 -19.58
N GLN A 40 -2.09 4.12 -19.44
CA GLN A 40 -1.75 4.70 -18.14
C GLN A 40 -2.94 4.67 -17.18
N PHE A 41 -2.69 4.22 -15.95
CA PHE A 41 -3.62 4.29 -14.83
C PHE A 41 -2.92 5.00 -13.67
N THR A 42 -3.67 5.85 -12.97
CA THR A 42 -3.25 6.40 -11.69
C THR A 42 -3.84 5.57 -10.54
N ALA A 43 -3.21 5.68 -9.37
CA ALA A 43 -3.73 5.06 -8.16
C ALA A 43 -5.17 5.52 -7.83
N SER A 44 -5.48 6.79 -8.11
CA SER A 44 -6.82 7.37 -7.97
C SER A 44 -7.86 6.73 -8.89
N ASP A 45 -7.51 6.45 -10.15
CA ASP A 45 -8.41 5.77 -11.09
C ASP A 45 -8.78 4.37 -10.59
N VAL A 46 -7.78 3.64 -10.09
CA VAL A 46 -7.98 2.29 -9.53
C VAL A 46 -8.83 2.33 -8.27
N LEU A 47 -8.62 3.31 -7.38
CA LEU A 47 -9.45 3.50 -6.20
C LEU A 47 -10.90 3.82 -6.57
N GLN A 48 -11.14 4.71 -7.52
CA GLN A 48 -12.50 5.01 -7.99
C GLN A 48 -13.18 3.76 -8.59
N MET A 49 -12.43 2.91 -9.28
CA MET A 49 -12.97 1.63 -9.75
C MET A 49 -13.33 0.70 -8.59
N LEU A 50 -12.47 0.59 -7.57
CA LEU A 50 -12.69 -0.25 -6.39
C LEU A 50 -13.90 0.23 -5.57
N ASP A 51 -14.14 1.54 -5.51
CA ASP A 51 -15.27 2.15 -4.77
C ASP A 51 -16.64 1.69 -5.28
N ARG A 52 -16.70 1.25 -6.55
CA ARG A 52 -17.93 0.68 -7.13
C ARG A 52 -18.23 -0.75 -6.66
N PHE A 53 -17.25 -1.44 -6.09
CA PHE A 53 -17.36 -2.83 -5.62
C PHE A 53 -17.26 -2.97 -4.10
N TYR A 54 -16.49 -2.07 -3.47
CA TYR A 54 -16.20 -2.09 -2.05
C TYR A 54 -16.48 -0.72 -1.46
N ASN A 55 -17.10 -0.70 -0.27
CA ASN A 55 -17.20 0.54 0.49
C ASN A 55 -15.81 0.89 1.05
N LEU A 56 -15.08 1.78 0.35
CA LEU A 56 -13.72 2.16 0.74
C LEU A 56 -13.68 3.01 2.02
N GLU A 57 -14.81 3.58 2.47
CA GLU A 57 -14.88 4.27 3.75
C GLU A 57 -14.59 3.34 4.94
N MET A 58 -14.87 2.03 4.78
CA MET A 58 -14.51 1.01 5.78
C MET A 58 -13.03 0.59 5.72
N LEU A 59 -12.23 1.15 4.79
CA LEU A 59 -10.79 0.91 4.63
C LEU A 59 -9.92 2.04 5.19
N LYS A 60 -10.51 3.03 5.90
CA LYS A 60 -9.71 4.04 6.60
C LYS A 60 -8.68 3.31 7.49
N ALA A 61 -7.42 3.74 7.39
CA ALA A 61 -6.38 3.28 8.30
C ALA A 61 -6.84 3.62 9.71
N ASP A 62 -6.73 2.68 10.64
CA ASP A 62 -6.89 3.03 12.06
C ASP A 62 -5.84 4.10 12.39
N ASP A 63 -6.22 5.10 13.20
CA ASP A 63 -5.40 6.28 13.49
C ASP A 63 -3.98 5.92 13.99
N GLU A 64 -3.83 4.74 14.61
CA GLU A 64 -2.55 4.22 15.10
C GLU A 64 -1.54 3.90 13.98
N GLU A 65 -1.98 3.49 12.79
CA GLU A 65 -1.07 3.13 11.70
C GLU A 65 -0.53 4.36 10.96
N SER A 66 -1.36 5.39 10.88
CA SER A 66 -0.95 6.72 10.43
C SER A 66 0.12 7.31 11.36
N LYS A 67 0.08 6.97 12.65
CA LYS A 67 1.06 7.41 13.64
C LYS A 67 2.43 6.75 13.45
N ILE A 68 2.49 5.51 12.99
CA ILE A 68 3.74 4.81 12.65
C ILE A 68 4.41 5.46 11.44
N LEU A 69 3.63 5.76 10.39
CA LEU A 69 4.14 6.39 9.16
C LEU A 69 4.64 7.83 9.37
N ASN A 70 4.09 8.54 10.36
CA ASN A 70 4.49 9.92 10.69
C ASN A 70 5.60 10.00 11.75
N GLN A 71 6.12 8.86 12.24
CA GLN A 71 7.29 8.86 13.11
C GLN A 71 8.52 9.22 12.29
N VAL A 72 8.95 10.48 12.40
CA VAL A 72 10.28 10.91 11.97
C VAL A 72 11.25 10.51 13.09
N GLU A 73 11.72 9.27 13.06
CA GLU A 73 12.86 8.87 13.88
C GLU A 73 14.16 9.32 13.21
N GLU A 74 15.02 10.00 13.96
CA GLU A 74 16.39 10.27 13.54
C GLU A 74 17.14 8.93 13.51
N PHE A 75 17.52 8.47 12.32
CA PHE A 75 18.23 7.21 12.17
C PHE A 75 19.55 7.27 12.93
N SER A 76 19.67 6.43 13.96
CA SER A 76 20.90 6.26 14.73
C SER A 76 21.22 4.77 14.87
N LEU A 77 22.50 4.45 14.97
CA LEU A 77 22.93 3.08 15.19
C LEU A 77 22.57 2.66 16.63
N PRO A 78 22.21 1.38 16.87
CA PRO A 78 21.95 0.89 18.22
C PRO A 78 23.13 1.20 19.16
N PRO A 79 22.89 1.52 20.45
CA PRO A 79 23.95 1.85 21.40
C PRO A 79 25.08 0.80 21.48
N SER A 80 24.75 -0.47 21.24
CA SER A 80 25.69 -1.60 21.18
C SER A 80 26.72 -1.50 20.05
N TYR A 81 26.47 -0.68 19.02
CA TYR A 81 27.43 -0.44 17.94
C TYR A 81 28.64 0.38 18.41
N PHE A 82 28.42 1.30 19.34
CA PHE A 82 29.44 2.21 19.87
C PHE A 82 30.26 1.61 21.02
N THR A 83 29.87 0.43 21.52
CA THR A 83 30.57 -0.27 22.61
C THR A 83 31.74 -1.13 22.11
N LYS A 84 32.07 -1.08 20.81
CA LYS A 84 33.30 -1.70 20.30
C LYS A 84 34.49 -0.83 20.70
N GLU A 85 35.01 -1.14 21.88
CA GLU A 85 36.24 -0.64 22.48
C GLU A 85 37.31 -0.36 21.42
N GLU A 86 37.66 0.92 21.29
CA GLU A 86 38.91 1.36 20.66
C GLU A 86 40.07 0.82 21.51
N PHE A 87 40.82 -0.14 20.96
CA PHE A 87 42.15 -0.54 21.43
C PHE A 87 43.21 -0.07 20.44
#